data_AF-A0A1M3PXH9-F1
#
_entry.id   AF-A0A1M3PXH9-F1
#
_cell.length_a   1.000
_cell.length_b   1.000
_cell.length_c   1.000
_cell.angle_alpha   90.00
_cell.angle_beta   90.00
_cell.angle_gamma   90.00
#
_symmetry.space_group_name_H-M   'P 1'
#
loop_
_entity.id
_entity.type
_entity.pdbx_description
1 polymer ?
#
loop_
_entity_poly.entity_id
_entity_poly.type
_entity_poly.pdbx_seq_one_letter_code
_entity_poly.pdbx_strand_id
1 'polypeptide(L)'
;MMRLLADLAEDDVKWLDARAAELGLSRAALLREAVAAFRAAQADQGLERFLGLWGRQGSAVDGLAYERRLRGEPGCESGADA
;
A
#
# COMPACT_ATOMS: atom_id res chain seq x y z
N MET A 1 -5.48 -10.13 -23.39
CA MET A 1 -4.49 -9.04 -23.52
C MET A 1 -5.12 -7.89 -24.29
N MET A 2 -5.00 -6.66 -23.79
CA MET A 2 -5.44 -5.44 -24.49
C MET A 2 -4.23 -4.67 -25.02
N ARG A 3 -4.43 -3.90 -26.09
CA ARG A 3 -3.41 -3.04 -26.70
C ARG A 3 -3.58 -1.62 -26.18
N LEU A 4 -2.46 -0.95 -25.95
CA LEU A 4 -2.33 0.40 -25.41
C LEU A 4 -1.35 1.16 -26.30
N LEU A 5 -1.61 2.45 -26.54
CA LEU A 5 -0.65 3.39 -27.10
C LEU A 5 -0.23 4.34 -25.98
N ALA A 6 1.07 4.56 -25.84
CA ALA A 6 1.64 5.47 -24.85
C ALA A 6 2.71 6.32 -25.54
N ASP A 7 2.63 7.62 -25.36
CA ASP A 7 3.64 8.56 -25.82
C ASP A 7 4.77 8.62 -24.79
N LEU A 8 6.00 8.37 -25.26
CA LEU A 8 7.22 8.43 -24.45
C LEU A 8 8.24 9.31 -25.19
N ALA A 9 9.08 10.00 -24.42
CA ALA A 9 10.21 10.71 -25.00
C ALA A 9 11.17 9.69 -25.66
N GLU A 10 11.90 10.13 -26.69
CA GLU A 10 12.82 9.26 -27.42
C GLU A 10 13.90 8.66 -26.50
N ASP A 11 14.41 9.45 -25.56
CA ASP A 11 15.42 9.02 -24.61
C ASP A 11 14.90 7.96 -23.64
N ASP A 12 13.63 8.06 -23.22
CA ASP A 12 13.00 7.04 -22.39
C ASP A 12 12.88 5.71 -23.14
N VAL A 13 12.55 5.75 -24.44
CA VAL A 13 12.47 4.55 -25.27
C VAL A 13 13.85 3.89 -25.41
N LYS A 14 14.90 4.68 -25.66
CA LYS A 14 16.28 4.18 -25.74
C LYS A 14 16.74 3.55 -24.44
N TRP A 15 16.48 4.23 -23.32
CA TRP A 15 16.80 3.71 -22.00
C TRP A 15 16.08 2.39 -21.73
N LEU A 16 14.81 2.29 -22.10
CA LEU A 16 14.00 1.11 -21.85
C LEU A 16 14.43 -0.09 -22.69
N ASP A 17 14.85 0.14 -23.95
CA ASP A 17 15.44 -0.89 -24.80
C ASP A 17 16.80 -1.38 -24.25
N ALA A 18 17.67 -0.48 -23.80
CA ALA A 18 18.94 -0.85 -23.19
C ALA A 18 18.73 -1.67 -21.90
N ARG A 19 17.81 -1.22 -21.05
CA ARG A 19 17.48 -1.92 -19.80
C ARG A 19 16.87 -3.30 -20.03
N ALA A 20 16.01 -3.43 -21.04
CA ALA A 20 15.44 -4.70 -21.42
C ALA A 20 16.52 -5.68 -21.91
N ALA A 21 17.48 -5.20 -22.71
CA ALA A 21 18.61 -6.00 -23.18
C ALA A 21 19.51 -6.47 -22.04
N GLU A 22 19.85 -5.59 -21.09
CA GLU A 22 20.64 -5.95 -19.90
C GLU A 22 19.99 -7.05 -19.06
N LEU A 23 18.66 -7.04 -18.97
CA LEU A 23 17.88 -8.02 -18.21
C LEU A 23 17.53 -9.29 -19.01
N GLY A 24 17.86 -9.33 -20.30
CA GLY A 24 17.46 -10.43 -21.19
C GLY A 24 15.95 -10.54 -21.40
N LEU A 25 15.21 -9.45 -21.19
CA LEU A 25 13.76 -9.40 -21.31
C LEU A 25 13.34 -8.71 -22.61
N SER A 26 12.17 -9.09 -23.12
CA SER A 26 11.51 -8.25 -24.14
C SER A 26 11.04 -6.94 -23.50
N ARG A 27 11.08 -5.85 -24.27
CA ARG A 27 10.55 -4.54 -23.87
C ARG A 27 9.15 -4.62 -23.25
N ALA A 28 8.27 -5.39 -23.87
CA ALA A 28 6.90 -5.57 -23.40
C ALA A 28 6.81 -6.37 -22.09
N ALA A 29 7.72 -7.31 -21.84
CA ALA A 29 7.79 -8.04 -20.57
C ALA A 29 8.22 -7.10 -19.44
N LEU A 30 9.28 -6.31 -19.65
CA LEU A 30 9.75 -5.31 -18.70
C LEU A 30 8.63 -4.31 -18.34
N LEU A 31 7.88 -3.81 -19.33
CA LEU A 31 6.74 -2.91 -19.08
C LEU A 31 5.63 -3.56 -18.25
N ARG A 32 5.32 -4.85 -18.47
CA ARG A 32 4.31 -5.54 -17.66
C ARG A 32 4.75 -5.69 -16.20
N GLU A 33 6.02 -6.02 -15.97
CA GLU A 33 6.59 -6.09 -14.62
C GLU A 33 6.61 -4.72 -13.95
N ALA A 34 7.02 -3.68 -14.67
CA ALA A 34 7.03 -2.31 -14.14
C ALA A 34 5.62 -1.86 -13.71
N VAL A 35 4.58 -2.13 -14.52
CA VAL A 35 3.19 -1.81 -14.17
C VAL A 35 2.72 -2.61 -12.95
N ALA A 36 3.07 -3.90 -12.86
CA ALA A 36 2.73 -4.72 -11.70
C ALA A 36 3.39 -4.18 -10.41
N ALA A 37 4.69 -3.86 -10.47
CA ALA A 37 5.43 -3.29 -9.35
C ALA A 37 4.87 -1.92 -8.93
N PHE A 38 4.54 -1.06 -9.89
CA PHE A 38 3.94 0.24 -9.62
C PHE A 38 2.59 0.12 -8.90
N ARG A 39 1.75 -0.85 -9.31
CA ARG A 39 0.48 -1.13 -8.63
C ARG A 39 0.66 -1.65 -7.21
N ALA A 40 1.64 -2.52 -6.99
CA ALA A 40 1.95 -3.04 -5.67
C ALA A 40 2.43 -1.93 -4.72
N ALA A 41 3.35 -1.08 -5.19
CA ALA A 41 3.85 0.06 -4.41
C ALA A 41 2.74 1.04 -4.01
N GLN A 42 1.72 1.22 -4.86
CA GLN A 42 0.55 2.04 -4.55
C GLN A 42 -0.37 1.36 -3.51
N ALA A 43 -0.47 0.03 -3.52
CA ALA A 43 -1.29 -0.71 -2.56
C ALA A 43 -0.69 -0.67 -1.14
N ASP A 44 0.65 -0.73 -1.02
CA ASP A 44 1.35 -0.65 0.27
C ASP A 44 1.16 0.71 0.96
N GLN A 45 0.93 1.78 0.20
CA GLN A 45 0.55 3.08 0.76
C GLN A 45 -0.86 3.10 1.37
N GLY A 46 -1.70 2.10 1.13
CA GLY A 46 -3.03 2.01 1.71
C GLY A 46 -2.95 1.65 3.17
N LEU A 47 -2.58 0.40 3.48
CA LEU A 47 -2.71 -0.12 4.84
C LEU A 47 -1.85 0.67 5.84
N GLU A 48 -0.55 0.82 5.58
CA GLU A 48 0.39 1.49 6.50
C GLU A 48 0.06 2.98 6.72
N ARG A 49 -0.48 3.67 5.72
CA ARG A 49 -0.96 5.06 5.87
C ARG A 49 -2.14 5.16 6.82
N PHE A 50 -3.04 4.18 6.78
CA PHE A 50 -4.29 4.23 7.54
C PHE A 50 -4.21 3.52 8.91
N LEU A 51 -3.19 2.68 9.13
CA LEU A 51 -2.92 2.09 10.44
C LEU A 51 -2.68 3.19 11.50
N GLY A 52 -3.41 3.08 12.61
CA GLY A 52 -3.33 4.01 13.75
C GLY A 52 -3.98 5.39 13.54
N LEU A 53 -4.63 5.67 12.40
CA LEU A 53 -5.33 6.95 12.20
C LEU A 53 -6.40 7.21 13.25
N TRP A 54 -7.18 6.19 13.60
CA TRP A 54 -8.21 6.28 14.62
C TRP A 54 -7.62 6.65 15.99
N GLY A 55 -6.50 6.04 16.38
CA GLY A 55 -5.77 6.41 17.59
C GLY A 55 -5.22 7.85 17.54
N ARG A 56 -4.61 8.24 16.41
CA ARG A 56 -4.10 9.62 16.20
C ARG A 56 -5.21 10.68 16.19
N GLN A 57 -6.43 10.33 15.80
CA GLN A 57 -7.60 11.22 15.80
C GLN A 57 -8.41 11.16 17.10
N GLY A 58 -7.86 10.57 18.16
CA GLY A 58 -8.46 10.58 19.51
C GLY A 58 -9.46 9.46 19.78
N SER A 59 -9.63 8.51 18.86
CA SER A 59 -10.38 7.27 19.11
C SER A 59 -9.47 6.23 19.76
N ALA A 60 -9.05 6.49 21.00
CA ALA A 60 -8.21 5.60 21.81
C ALA A 60 -9.05 4.69 22.74
N VAL A 61 -10.30 4.42 22.40
CA VAL A 61 -11.14 3.50 23.17
C VAL A 61 -10.63 2.07 22.95
N ASP A 62 -10.19 1.41 24.01
CA ASP A 62 -9.93 -0.03 23.97
C ASP A 62 -11.25 -0.77 23.67
N GLY A 63 -11.31 -1.42 22.50
CA GLY A 63 -12.50 -2.14 22.05
C GLY A 63 -12.89 -3.27 22.99
N LEU A 64 -11.93 -3.95 23.61
CA LEU A 64 -12.22 -5.05 24.53
C LEU A 64 -12.78 -4.52 25.84
N ALA A 65 -12.21 -3.44 26.39
CA ALA A 65 -12.79 -2.76 27.55
C ALA A 65 -14.20 -2.21 27.27
N TYR A 66 -14.44 -1.68 26.07
CA TYR A 66 -15.76 -1.21 25.64
C TYR A 66 -16.79 -2.35 25.55
N GLU A 67 -16.43 -3.48 24.94
CA GLU A 67 -17.29 -4.66 24.88
C GLU A 67 -17.59 -5.25 26.26
N ARG A 68 -16.57 -5.34 27.13
CA ARG A 68 -16.69 -5.80 28.51
C ARG A 68 -17.66 -4.93 29.31
N ARG A 69 -17.56 -3.61 29.15
CA ARG A 69 -18.50 -2.64 29.75
C ARG A 69 -19.93 -2.87 29.27
N LEU A 70 -20.14 -3.09 27.97
CA LEU A 70 -21.47 -3.37 27.42
C LEU A 70 -22.05 -4.70 27.93
N ARG A 71 -21.20 -5.70 28.20
CA ARG A 71 -21.60 -7.01 28.74
C ARG A 71 -21.69 -7.06 30.27
N GLY A 72 -21.26 -6.01 30.97
CA GLY A 72 -21.23 -5.97 32.43
C GLY A 72 -20.18 -6.89 33.06
N GLU A 73 -19.09 -7.16 32.35
CA GLU A 73 -17.99 -7.98 32.86
C GLU A 73 -17.19 -7.20 33.92
N PRO A 74 -16.99 -7.75 35.14
CA PRO A 74 -16.25 -7.05 36.20
C PRO A 74 -14.74 -7.01 35.90
N GLY A 75 -14.16 -5.82 36.02
CA GLY A 75 -12.72 -5.57 35.95
C GLY A 75 -12.22 -5.00 34.61
N CYS A 76 -12.03 -3.67 34.57
CA CYS A 76 -10.99 -2.94 33.81
C CYS A 76 -11.24 -1.42 33.97
N GLU A 77 -10.97 -0.89 35.16
CA GLU A 77 -10.90 0.55 35.43
C GLU A 77 -9.44 0.95 35.68
N SER A 78 -8.56 0.80 34.69
CA SER A 78 -7.27 1.52 34.67
C SER A 78 -6.58 1.34 33.33
N GLY A 79 -6.32 2.44 32.63
CA GLY A 79 -5.46 2.42 31.44
C GLY A 79 -5.79 3.48 30.42
N ALA A 80 -5.99 4.73 30.86
CA ALA A 80 -6.00 5.89 29.97
C ALA A 80 -5.16 7.01 30.60
N ASP A 81 -3.88 6.70 30.80
CA ASP A 81 -2.82 7.70 30.94
C ASP A 81 -1.68 7.31 29.98
N ALA A 82 -1.32 8.25 29.11
CA ALA A 82 -0.29 8.23 28.05
C ALA A 82 -0.71 7.70 26.66
#